data_AF-X1B0U1-F1
#
_entry.id   AF-X1B0U1-F1
#
_cell.length_a   1.000
_cell.length_b   1.000
_cell.length_c   1.000
_cell.angle_alpha   90.00
_cell.angle_beta   90.00
_cell.angle_gamma   90.00
#
_symmetry.space_group_name_H-M   'P 1'
#
loop_
_entity.id
_entity.type
_entity.pdbx_description
1 polymer ?
#
loop_
_entity_poly.entity_id
_entity_poly.type
_entity_poly.pdbx_seq_one_letter_code
_entity_poly.pdbx_strand_id
1 'polypeptide(L)'
;MIATSNRRKAIAKSFTPEYFGFTIKPEDILDKRYGEDKSEQMKQIVKLYNIKFEKIYFVDDQVSHLIQTKTLGVKVLLAGWSYATDIQKEEARKQNISIIEKEENFYPMVKNVLN
;
A
#
# COMPACT_ATOMS: atom_id res chain seq x y z
N MET A 1 -2.06 -7.21 -4.69
CA MET A 1 -2.64 -7.42 -3.35
C MET A 1 -3.16 -6.11 -2.81
N ILE A 2 -4.24 -6.13 -2.05
CA ILE A 2 -4.86 -4.94 -1.42
C ILE A 2 -4.89 -5.14 0.10
N ALA A 3 -4.39 -4.16 0.85
CA ALA A 3 -4.49 -4.09 2.31
C ALA A 3 -5.41 -2.92 2.69
N THR A 4 -6.55 -3.21 3.33
CA THR A 4 -7.63 -2.23 3.51
C THR A 4 -8.36 -2.39 4.84
N SER A 5 -8.88 -1.28 5.36
CA SER A 5 -9.82 -1.28 6.50
C SER A 5 -11.26 -1.65 6.09
N ASN A 6 -11.56 -1.64 4.79
CA ASN A 6 -12.88 -1.99 4.24
C ASN A 6 -13.11 -3.50 4.19
N ARG A 7 -14.39 -3.93 4.15
CA ARG A 7 -14.73 -5.36 4.10
C ARG A 7 -14.35 -5.97 2.75
N ARG A 8 -13.68 -7.14 2.76
CA ARG A 8 -13.28 -7.88 1.55
C ARG A 8 -14.42 -8.03 0.52
N LYS A 9 -15.62 -8.39 0.99
CA LYS A 9 -16.80 -8.57 0.11
C LYS A 9 -17.22 -7.30 -0.63
N ALA A 10 -17.02 -6.12 -0.03
CA ALA A 10 -17.36 -4.86 -0.68
C ALA A 10 -16.31 -4.53 -1.75
N ILE A 11 -15.03 -4.66 -1.40
CA ILE A 11 -13.91 -4.37 -2.31
C ILE A 11 -13.92 -5.31 -3.51
N ALA A 12 -14.07 -6.62 -3.32
CA ALA A 12 -14.08 -7.59 -4.43
C ALA A 12 -15.15 -7.28 -5.48
N LYS A 13 -16.30 -6.72 -5.08
CA LYS A 13 -17.38 -6.32 -6.00
C LYS A 13 -17.04 -5.07 -6.82
N SER A 14 -16.10 -4.25 -6.38
CA SER A 14 -15.64 -3.09 -7.13
C SER A 14 -14.68 -3.49 -8.27
N PHE A 15 -13.90 -4.56 -8.09
CA PHE A 15 -12.93 -5.05 -9.09
C PHE A 15 -13.56 -6.02 -10.07
N THR A 16 -14.37 -5.48 -10.97
CA THR A 16 -14.96 -6.22 -12.10
C THR A 16 -14.27 -5.84 -13.42
N PRO A 17 -14.25 -6.74 -14.42
CA PRO A 17 -13.69 -6.44 -15.72
C PRO A 17 -14.32 -5.22 -16.39
N GLU A 18 -15.61 -4.98 -16.17
CA GLU A 18 -16.35 -3.87 -16.78
C GLU A 18 -15.89 -2.50 -16.26
N TYR A 19 -15.48 -2.43 -14.98
CA TYR A 19 -15.05 -1.17 -14.36
C TYR A 19 -13.54 -0.96 -14.41
N PHE A 20 -12.74 -2.01 -14.22
CA PHE A 20 -11.28 -1.88 -14.08
C PHE A 20 -10.48 -2.73 -15.08
N GLY A 21 -11.13 -3.52 -15.94
CA GLY A 21 -10.46 -4.38 -16.92
C GLY A 21 -9.80 -5.63 -16.32
N PHE A 22 -9.97 -5.89 -15.01
CA PHE A 22 -9.46 -7.09 -14.35
C PHE A 22 -10.28 -7.47 -13.11
N THR A 23 -10.11 -8.72 -12.67
CA THR A 23 -10.61 -9.21 -11.37
C THR A 23 -9.47 -9.39 -10.38
N ILE A 24 -9.76 -9.22 -9.09
CA ILE A 24 -8.84 -9.58 -8.01
C ILE A 24 -9.32 -10.85 -7.29
N LYS A 25 -8.39 -11.73 -6.90
CA LYS A 25 -8.75 -12.91 -6.11
C LYS A 25 -9.09 -12.51 -4.67
N PRO A 26 -10.15 -13.06 -4.04
CA PRO A 26 -10.52 -12.71 -2.68
C PRO A 26 -9.40 -12.90 -1.65
N GLU A 27 -8.54 -13.89 -1.83
CA GLU A 27 -7.35 -14.16 -1.02
C GLU A 27 -6.29 -13.05 -1.08
N ASP A 28 -6.27 -12.26 -2.15
CA ASP A 28 -5.35 -11.12 -2.33
C ASP A 28 -5.86 -9.82 -1.69
N ILE A 29 -7.01 -9.87 -1.00
CA ILE A 29 -7.57 -8.73 -0.26
C ILE A 29 -7.47 -9.01 1.24
N LEU A 30 -6.56 -8.33 1.92
CA LEU A 30 -6.44 -8.35 3.38
C LEU A 30 -7.34 -7.24 3.95
N ASP A 31 -8.49 -7.65 4.48
CA ASP A 31 -9.41 -6.73 5.16
C ASP A 31 -9.06 -6.56 6.64
N LYS A 32 -9.82 -5.72 7.35
CA LYS A 32 -9.67 -5.45 8.78
C LYS A 32 -9.61 -6.69 9.70
N ARG A 33 -9.96 -7.89 9.23
CA ARG A 33 -9.82 -9.13 10.02
C ARG A 33 -8.37 -9.62 10.13
N TYR A 34 -7.46 -9.03 9.37
CA TYR A 34 -6.03 -9.39 9.31
C TYR A 34 -5.15 -8.46 10.15
N GLY A 35 -5.73 -7.55 10.93
CA GLY A 35 -5.01 -6.63 11.80
C GLY A 35 -5.81 -5.38 12.08
N GLU A 36 -5.68 -4.84 13.29
CA GLU A 36 -6.30 -3.57 13.71
C GLU A 36 -5.61 -2.38 13.02
N ASP A 37 -4.35 -2.54 12.64
CA ASP A 37 -3.55 -1.54 11.94
C ASP A 37 -2.78 -2.11 10.73
N LYS A 38 -2.03 -1.25 10.04
CA LYS A 38 -1.28 -1.64 8.84
C LYS A 38 -0.07 -2.52 9.18
N SER A 39 0.54 -2.34 10.35
CA SER A 39 1.67 -3.15 10.80
C SER A 39 1.28 -4.61 11.00
N GLU A 40 0.14 -4.87 11.64
CA GLU A 40 -0.40 -6.23 11.79
C GLU A 40 -0.74 -6.85 10.43
N GLN A 41 -1.30 -6.07 9.51
CA GLN A 41 -1.55 -6.54 8.13
C GLN A 41 -0.25 -6.94 7.42
N MET A 42 0.84 -6.16 7.57
CA MET A 42 2.15 -6.52 7.01
C MET A 42 2.73 -7.80 7.63
N LYS A 43 2.56 -8.02 8.94
CA LYS A 43 2.98 -9.26 9.61
C LYS A 43 2.23 -10.47 9.05
N GLN A 44 0.93 -10.35 8.77
CA GLN A 44 0.16 -11.41 8.12
C GLN A 44 0.64 -11.68 6.70
N ILE A 45 0.98 -10.64 5.92
CA ILE A 45 1.55 -10.81 4.56
C ILE A 45 2.85 -11.61 4.62
N VAL A 46 3.78 -11.21 5.49
CA VAL A 46 5.05 -11.92 5.71
C VAL A 46 4.82 -13.40 6.01
N LYS A 47 3.87 -13.70 6.91
CA LYS A 47 3.53 -15.09 7.29
C LYS A 47 2.90 -15.89 6.15
N LEU A 48 1.92 -15.31 5.46
CA LEU A 48 1.15 -15.99 4.41
C LEU A 48 2.02 -16.32 3.19
N TYR A 49 2.93 -15.42 2.84
CA TYR A 49 3.77 -15.55 1.64
C TYR A 49 5.18 -16.05 1.94
N ASN A 50 5.53 -16.23 3.21
CA ASN A 50 6.86 -16.63 3.66
C ASN A 50 7.97 -15.73 3.07
N ILE A 51 7.77 -14.41 3.14
CA ILE A 51 8.70 -13.39 2.64
C ILE A 51 9.21 -12.51 3.78
N LYS A 52 10.32 -11.78 3.55
CA LYS A 52 10.81 -10.78 4.50
C LYS A 52 10.13 -9.42 4.29
N PHE A 53 10.03 -8.59 5.33
CA PHE A 53 9.48 -7.22 5.23
C PHE A 53 10.16 -6.36 4.17
N GLU A 54 11.49 -6.46 4.03
CA GLU A 54 12.29 -5.75 3.03
C GLU A 54 11.93 -6.06 1.56
N LYS A 55 11.18 -7.14 1.33
CA LYS A 55 10.66 -7.53 0.01
C LYS A 55 9.30 -6.91 -0.29
N ILE A 56 8.67 -6.25 0.68
CA ILE A 56 7.38 -5.60 0.53
C ILE A 56 7.59 -4.16 0.10
N TYR A 57 6.89 -3.80 -0.98
CA TYR A 57 6.72 -2.42 -1.44
C TYR A 57 5.29 -2.02 -1.11
N PHE A 58 5.13 -1.05 -0.22
CA PHE A 58 3.83 -0.59 0.23
C PHE A 58 3.57 0.84 -0.23
N VAL A 59 2.43 1.02 -0.88
CA VAL A 59 1.99 2.31 -1.45
C VAL A 59 0.63 2.63 -0.84
N ASP A 60 0.52 3.81 -0.21
CA ASP A 60 -0.69 4.31 0.46
C ASP A 60 -0.72 5.83 0.30
N ASP A 61 -1.92 6.43 0.38
CA ASP A 61 -2.09 7.89 0.35
C ASP A 61 -2.08 8.51 1.74
N GLN A 62 -2.11 7.69 2.81
CA GLN A 62 -2.01 8.14 4.20
C GLN A 62 -0.59 7.99 4.73
N VAL A 63 0.07 9.11 5.00
CA VAL A 63 1.46 9.10 5.51
C VAL A 63 1.62 8.38 6.85
N SER A 64 0.61 8.41 7.73
CA SER A 64 0.65 7.73 9.03
C SER A 64 0.76 6.20 8.89
N HIS A 65 0.07 5.61 7.91
CA HIS A 65 0.19 4.19 7.58
C HIS A 65 1.61 3.83 7.12
N LEU A 66 2.23 4.70 6.32
CA LEU A 66 3.58 4.50 5.79
C LEU A 66 4.62 4.61 6.89
N ILE A 67 4.53 5.63 7.76
CA ILE A 67 5.42 5.77 8.92
C ILE A 67 5.33 4.54 9.81
N GLN A 68 4.10 4.10 10.12
CA GLN A 68 3.87 2.93 10.97
C GLN A 68 4.55 1.68 10.42
N THR A 69 4.34 1.37 9.14
CA THR A 69 4.85 0.16 8.48
C THR A 69 6.33 0.21 8.14
N LYS A 70 6.88 1.41 7.90
CA LYS A 70 8.33 1.61 7.67
C LYS A 70 9.17 1.10 8.84
N THR A 71 8.68 1.18 10.08
CA THR A 71 9.38 0.66 11.27
C THR A 71 9.63 -0.85 11.22
N LEU A 72 8.90 -1.59 10.38
CA LEU A 72 9.06 -3.03 10.18
C LEU A 72 10.12 -3.37 9.10
N GLY A 73 10.69 -2.37 8.42
CA GLY A 73 11.60 -2.57 7.29
C GLY A 73 10.92 -2.69 5.93
N VAL A 74 9.62 -2.37 5.84
CA VAL A 74 8.87 -2.30 4.58
C VAL A 74 9.33 -1.09 3.76
N LYS A 75 9.48 -1.25 2.44
CA LYS A 75 9.76 -0.13 1.53
C LYS A 75 8.45 0.61 1.27
N VAL A 76 8.38 1.88 1.65
CA VAL A 76 7.15 2.68 1.60
C VAL A 76 7.24 3.82 0.58
N LEU A 77 6.13 4.07 -0.11
CA LEU A 77 5.97 5.13 -1.10
C LEU A 77 4.65 5.86 -0.84
N LEU A 78 4.68 7.19 -0.81
CA LEU A 78 3.47 8.00 -0.70
C LEU A 78 2.85 8.21 -2.07
N ALA A 79 1.57 7.85 -2.22
CA ALA A 79 0.76 8.18 -3.38
C ALA A 79 0.33 9.66 -3.34
N GLY A 80 1.28 10.56 -3.60
CA GLY A 80 1.11 12.02 -3.55
C GLY A 80 0.12 12.58 -4.58
N TRP A 81 -0.19 11.81 -5.63
CA TRP A 81 -1.19 12.15 -6.64
C TRP A 81 -2.65 11.95 -6.18
N SER A 82 -2.84 11.26 -5.06
CA SER A 82 -4.16 10.88 -4.52
C SER A 82 -4.61 11.85 -3.43
N TYR A 83 -5.21 11.36 -2.34
CA TYR A 83 -5.76 12.17 -1.24
C TYR A 83 -4.70 12.71 -0.26
N ALA A 84 -3.41 12.56 -0.54
CA ALA A 84 -2.32 13.04 0.30
C ALA A 84 -2.28 14.58 0.30
N THR A 85 -2.52 15.19 1.47
CA THR A 85 -2.47 16.66 1.63
C THR A 85 -1.04 17.19 1.62
N ASP A 86 -0.85 18.49 1.40
CA ASP A 86 0.49 19.11 1.45
C ASP A 86 1.18 18.92 2.80
N ILE A 87 0.41 18.92 3.90
CA ILE A 87 0.92 18.62 5.25
C ILE A 87 1.44 17.18 5.32
N GLN A 88 0.72 16.22 4.75
CA GLN A 88 1.15 14.82 4.72
C GLN A 88 2.37 14.62 3.82
N LYS A 89 2.44 15.32 2.69
CA LYS A 89 3.62 15.32 1.80
C LYS A 89 4.84 15.88 2.52
N GLU A 90 4.68 16.96 3.25
CA GLU A 90 5.77 17.54 4.03
C GLU A 90 6.25 16.59 5.14
N GLU A 91 5.33 15.92 5.83
CA GLU A 91 5.70 14.89 6.80
C GLU A 91 6.43 13.71 6.15
N ALA A 92 5.99 13.26 4.97
CA ALA A 92 6.69 12.21 4.23
C ALA A 92 8.14 12.60 3.89
N ARG A 93 8.38 13.87 3.49
CA ARG A 93 9.75 14.37 3.25
C ARG A 93 10.60 14.32 4.52
N LYS A 94 10.08 14.77 5.66
CA LYS A 94 10.77 14.70 6.96
C LYS A 94 11.13 13.27 7.35
N GLN A 95 10.26 12.33 7.01
CA GLN A 95 10.45 10.91 7.31
C GLN A 95 11.29 10.18 6.25
N ASN A 96 11.84 10.87 5.24
CA ASN A 96 12.53 10.26 4.09
C ASN A 96 11.68 9.17 3.42
N ILE A 97 10.43 9.48 3.11
CA ILE A 97 9.51 8.64 2.34
C ILE A 97 9.41 9.24 0.95
N SER A 98 9.66 8.43 -0.08
CA SER A 98 9.55 8.85 -1.47
C SER A 98 8.11 9.15 -1.83
N ILE A 99 7.88 10.28 -2.49
CA ILE A 99 6.57 10.75 -2.90
C ILE A 99 6.44 10.62 -4.41
N ILE A 100 5.40 9.93 -4.84
CA ILE A 100 5.02 9.86 -6.23
C ILE A 100 3.99 10.98 -6.46
N GLU A 101 4.40 12.07 -7.10
CA GLU A 101 3.54 13.27 -7.23
C GLU A 101 2.45 13.13 -8.30
N LYS A 102 2.66 12.27 -9.30
CA LYS A 102 1.72 12.03 -10.41
C LYS A 102 1.53 10.53 -10.65
N GLU A 103 0.31 10.12 -10.97
CA GLU A 103 -0.03 8.71 -11.26
C GLU A 103 0.81 8.11 -12.39
N GLU A 104 1.04 8.88 -13.47
CA GLU A 104 1.86 8.48 -14.62
C GLU A 104 3.29 8.06 -14.23
N ASN A 105 3.79 8.56 -13.10
CA ASN A 105 5.13 8.24 -12.60
C ASN A 105 5.17 6.99 -11.72
N PHE A 106 4.03 6.38 -11.41
CA PHE A 106 3.96 5.21 -10.55
C PHE A 106 4.83 4.05 -11.07
N TYR A 107 4.57 3.58 -12.30
CA TYR A 107 5.30 2.47 -12.88
C TYR A 107 6.81 2.77 -13.08
N PRO A 108 7.20 3.94 -13.64
CA PRO A 108 8.61 4.32 -13.73
C PRO A 108 9.34 4.33 -12.39
N MET A 109 8.71 4.91 -11.35
CA MET A 109 9.34 4.97 -10.02
C MET A 109 9.46 3.58 -9.40
N VAL A 110 8.38 2.79 -9.39
CA VAL A 110 8.39 1.44 -8.83
C VAL A 110 9.44 0.58 -9.52
N LYS A 111 9.59 0.67 -10.84
CA LYS A 111 10.63 -0.04 -11.60
C LYS A 111 12.05 0.34 -11.15
N ASN A 112 12.31 1.62 -10.88
CA ASN A 112 13.62 2.06 -10.37
C ASN A 112 13.93 1.56 -8.95
N VAL A 113 12.92 1.38 -8.10
CA VAL A 113 13.12 0.84 -6.73
C VAL A 113 13.17 -0.71 -6.72
N LEU A 114 12.74 -1.37 -7.80
CA LEU A 114 12.77 -2.83 -7.95
C LEU A 114 14.05 -3.37 -8.58
N ASN A 115 14.81 -2.53 -9.28
CA ASN A 115 16.14 -2.83 -9.83
C ASN A 115 17.22 -2.69 -8.76
#